data_AF-A0A564YPW2-F1
#
_entry.id   AF-A0A564YPW2-F1
#
_cell.length_a   1.000
_cell.length_b   1.000
_cell.length_c   1.000
_cell.angle_alpha   90.00
_cell.angle_beta   90.00
_cell.angle_gamma   90.00
#
_symmetry.space_group_name_H-M   'P 1'
#
loop_
_entity.id
_entity.type
_entity.pdbx_description
1 polymer ?
#
loop_
_entity_poly.entity_id
_entity_poly.type
_entity_poly.pdbx_seq_one_letter_code
_entity_poly.pdbx_strand_id
1 'polypeptide(L)' 'AAGLTVSACRDSSSFGLEAGALVLADQGICCIDEFDKISCDPATLLEVLEQQTVSVARGGYVCNLAARTSVLAAANP' A
#
# COMPACT_ATOMS: atom_id res chain seq x y z
N ALA A 1 3.61 -4.17 5.38
CA ALA A 1 2.57 -3.21 4.90
C ALA A 1 3.18 -1.96 4.27
N ALA A 2 4.12 -1.28 4.94
CA ALA A 2 4.70 0.00 4.52
C ALA A 2 5.18 0.08 3.04
N GLY A 3 5.76 -1.00 2.49
CA GLY A 3 6.22 -1.01 1.09
C GLY A 3 5.12 -1.20 0.03
N LEU A 4 3.97 -1.78 0.39
CA LEU A 4 2.85 -2.01 -0.53
C LEU A 4 1.83 -0.87 -0.50
N THR A 5 1.52 -0.35 0.70
CA THR A 5 0.46 0.65 0.89
C THR A 5 1.02 2.05 1.05
N VAL A 6 1.16 2.55 2.29
CA VAL A 6 1.71 3.87 2.60
C VAL A 6 2.50 3.75 3.90
N SER A 7 3.66 4.41 3.95
CA SER A 7 4.41 4.60 5.18
C SER A 7 4.37 6.06 5.62
N ALA A 8 4.44 6.28 6.93
CA ALA A 8 4.67 7.62 7.47
C ALA A 8 6.14 7.71 7.90
N CYS A 9 6.87 8.63 7.30
CA CYS A 9 8.29 8.84 7.57
C CYS A 9 8.45 10.15 8.35
N ARG A 10 9.29 10.14 9.39
CA ARG A 10 9.57 11.35 10.16
C ARG A 10 10.85 11.97 9.63
N ASP A 11 10.77 13.17 9.08
CA ASP A 11 11.92 13.96 8.69
C ASP A 11 12.09 15.12 9.66
N SER A 12 13.24 15.17 10.35
CA SER A 12 13.74 16.26 11.19
C SER A 12 12.75 16.85 12.23
N SER A 13 11.71 17.56 11.78
CA SER A 13 10.64 18.17 12.59
C SER A 13 9.20 17.87 12.13
N SER A 14 9.00 17.21 10.97
CA SER A 14 7.69 16.93 10.38
C SER A 14 7.51 15.46 10.02
N PHE A 15 6.26 14.99 10.01
CA PHE A 15 5.91 13.73 9.36
C PHE A 15 5.69 14.01 7.88
N GLY A 16 6.09 13.06 7.02
CA GLY A 16 5.74 12.98 5.62
C GLY A 16 5.12 11.61 5.32
N LEU A 17 4.42 11.52 4.20
CA LEU A 17 3.89 10.25 3.70
C LEU A 17 4.73 9.78 2.52
N GLU A 18 5.05 8.49 2.53
CA GLU A 18 5.72 7.79 1.44
C GLU A 18 4.74 6.80 0.83
N ALA A 19 4.46 6.97 -0.47
CA ALA A 19 3.59 6.09 -1.21
C ALA A 19 4.27 4.74 -1.46
N GLY A 20 3.56 3.65 -1.17
CA GLY A 20 3.97 2.29 -1.47
C GLY A 20 3.55 1.85 -2.88
N ALA A 21 3.93 0.63 -3.23
CA ALA A 21 3.83 0.12 -4.60
C ALA A 21 2.42 0.17 -5.20
N LEU A 22 1.37 -0.11 -4.41
CA LEU A 22 -0.02 -0.11 -4.90
C LEU A 22 -0.53 1.30 -5.19
N VAL A 23 -0.07 2.30 -4.45
CA VAL A 23 -0.43 3.71 -4.68
C VAL A 23 0.34 4.27 -5.86
N LEU A 24 1.63 3.95 -5.96
CA LEU A 24 2.49 4.38 -7.07
C LEU A 24 2.06 3.80 -8.43
N ALA A 25 1.45 2.61 -8.42
CA ALA A 25 0.97 1.93 -9.62
C ALA A 25 -0.51 2.21 -9.95
N ASP A 26 -1.12 3.29 -9.41
CA ASP A 26 -2.52 3.66 -9.69
C ASP A 26 -2.82 3.68 -11.20
N GLN A 27 -3.94 3.06 -11.59
CA GLN A 27 -4.34 2.81 -13.00
C GLN A 27 -3.40 1.92 -13.82
N GLY A 28 -2.46 1.24 -13.16
CA GLY A 28 -1.51 0.31 -13.77
C GLY A 28 -1.61 -1.11 -13.23
N ILE A 29 -0.53 -1.86 -13.41
CA ILE A 29 -0.37 -3.23 -12.91
C ILE A 29 0.78 -3.26 -11.91
N CYS A 30 0.54 -3.82 -10.73
CA CYS A 30 1.58 -4.12 -9.75
C CYS A 30 1.80 -5.64 -9.71
N CYS A 31 2.99 -6.07 -10.13
CA CYS A 31 3.41 -7.47 -10.10
C CYS A 31 4.05 -7.77 -8.74
N ILE A 32 3.54 -8.77 -8.02
CA ILE A 32 4.03 -9.17 -6.71
C ILE A 32 4.48 -10.63 -6.79
N ASP A 33 5.78 -10.86 -6.60
CA ASP A 33 6.34 -12.19 -6.44
C ASP A 33 6.37 -12.59 -4.97
N GLU A 34 6.47 -13.90 -4.69
CA GLU A 34 6.46 -14.48 -3.35
C GLU A 34 5.30 -13.96 -2.49
N PHE A 35 4.09 -13.94 -3.06
CA PHE A 35 2.90 -13.38 -2.42
C PHE A 35 2.57 -14.07 -1.07
N ASP A 36 2.92 -15.35 -0.94
CA ASP A 36 2.81 -16.12 0.30
C ASP A 36 3.77 -15.65 1.41
N LYS A 37 4.81 -14.88 1.08
CA LYS A 37 5.82 -14.35 2.02
C LYS A 37 5.56 -12.91 2.44
N ILE A 38 4.47 -12.30 1.98
CA ILE A 38 4.13 -10.93 2.36
C ILE A 38 3.90 -10.83 3.87
N SER A 39 4.65 -9.95 4.52
CA SER A 39 4.59 -9.71 5.97
C SER A 39 3.50 -8.70 6.38
N CYS A 40 2.69 -8.20 5.44
CA CYS A 40 1.53 -7.39 5.79
C CYS A 40 0.37 -8.27 6.22
N ASP A 41 -0.50 -7.72 7.06
CA ASP A 41 -1.78 -8.34 7.35
C ASP A 41 -2.57 -8.52 6.05
N PRO A 42 -2.96 -9.76 5.69
CA PRO A 42 -3.75 -10.03 4.49
C PRO A 42 -5.04 -9.22 4.44
N ALA A 43 -5.66 -8.93 5.60
CA ALA A 43 -6.88 -8.14 5.64
C ALA A 43 -6.66 -6.71 5.14
N THR A 44 -5.50 -6.10 5.46
CA THR A 44 -5.15 -4.77 4.95
C THR A 44 -5.00 -4.77 3.43
N LEU A 45 -4.40 -5.82 2.86
CA LEU A 45 -4.25 -5.91 1.40
C LEU A 45 -5.60 -6.12 0.72
N LEU A 46 -6.46 -6.98 1.27
CA LEU A 46 -7.80 -7.22 0.76
C LEU A 46 -8.66 -5.95 0.79
N GLU A 47 -8.60 -5.17 1.86
CA GLU A 47 -9.31 -3.89 1.97
C GLU A 47 -8.89 -2.92 0.87
N VAL A 48 -7.58 -2.78 0.63
CA VAL A 48 -7.05 -1.88 -0.41
C VAL A 48 -7.49 -2.34 -1.81
N LEU A 49 -7.49 -3.64 -2.08
CA LEU A 49 -7.92 -4.20 -3.36
C LEU A 49 -9.44 -4.09 -3.57
N GLU A 50 -10.23 -4.20 -2.50
CA GLU A 50 -11.69 -4.08 -2.54
C GLU A 50 -12.13 -2.61 -2.72
N GLN A 51 -11.58 -1.70 -1.92
CA GLN A 51 -11.95 -0.28 -1.92
C GLN A 51 -11.19 0.54 -2.97
N GLN A 52 -10.14 -0.03 -3.58
CA GLN A 52 -9.23 0.62 -4.53
C GLN A 52 -8.63 1.94 -4.01
N THR A 53 -8.51 2.05 -2.69
CA THR A 53 -8.02 3.24 -1.99
C THR A 53 -7.26 2.82 -0.74
N VAL A 54 -6.32 3.66 -0.30
CA VAL A 54 -5.59 3.51 0.96
C VAL A 54 -6.00 4.63 1.90
N SER A 55 -6.60 4.27 3.02
CA SER A 55 -6.97 5.20 4.09
C SER A 55 -5.77 5.45 5.01
N VAL A 56 -5.39 6.71 5.19
CA VAL A 56 -4.24 7.10 6.02
C VAL A 56 -4.71 8.03 7.14
N ALA A 57 -4.46 7.61 8.38
CA ALA A 57 -4.69 8.40 9.59
C ALA A 57 -3.46 8.36 10.51
N ARG A 58 -2.36 9.01 10.10
CA ARG A 58 -1.07 8.94 10.80
C ARG A 58 -0.23 10.19 10.61
N GLY A 59 0.57 10.57 11.60
CA GLY A 59 1.52 11.70 11.48
C GLY A 59 0.85 13.06 11.25
N GLY A 60 -0.41 13.23 11.67
CA GLY A 60 -1.20 14.43 11.39
C GLY A 60 -1.91 14.43 10.02
N TYR A 61 -1.68 13.41 9.19
CA TYR A 61 -2.39 13.23 7.93
C TYR A 61 -3.66 12.42 8.14
N VAL A 62 -4.77 12.92 7.59
CA VAL A 62 -6.03 12.20 7.43
C VAL A 62 -6.46 12.37 5.98
N CYS A 63 -6.19 11.36 5.15
CA CYS A 63 -6.45 11.42 3.72
C CYS A 63 -6.64 10.02 3.12
N ASN A 64 -7.32 9.97 1.98
CA ASN A 64 -7.42 8.76 1.16
C ASN A 64 -6.59 8.93 -0.10
N LEU A 65 -5.74 7.94 -0.39
CA LEU A 65 -4.96 7.88 -1.62
C LEU A 65 -5.59 6.87 -2.58
N ALA A 66 -5.65 7.20 -3.87
CA ALA A 66 -6.13 6.26 -4.88
C ALA A 66 -5.10 5.14 -5.10
N ALA A 67 -5.59 3.91 -5.24
CA ALA A 67 -4.80 2.73 -5.55
C ALA A 67 -5.59 1.82 -6.51
N ARG A 68 -6.01 2.37 -7.66
CA ARG A 68 -6.78 1.65 -8.70
C ARG A 68 -5.87 0.76 -9.53
N THR A 69 -5.15 -0.09 -8.83
CA THR A 69 -4.06 -0.92 -9.35
C THR A 69 -4.56 -2.33 -9.55
N SER A 70 -4.29 -2.91 -10.71
CA SER A 70 -4.51 -4.35 -10.92
C SER A 70 -3.30 -5.12 -10.38
N VAL A 71 -3.53 -6.16 -9.58
CA VAL A 71 -2.43 -6.96 -9.01
C VAL A 71 -2.26 -8.27 -9.77
N LEU A 72 -1.03 -8.53 -10.21
CA LEU A 72 -0.60 -9.84 -10.70
C LEU A 72 0.29 -10.47 -9.64
N ALA A 73 -0.12 -11.59 -9.06
CA ALA A 73 0.60 -12.23 -7.96
C ALA A 73 1.11 -13.62 -8.35
N ALA A 74 2.34 -13.94 -7.91
CA ALA A 74 2.89 -15.30 -7.92
C ALA A 74 3.14 -15.74 -6.47
N ALA A 75 2.78 -16.98 -6.15
CA ALA A 75 2.92 -17.56 -4.80
C ALA A 75 3.44 -18.98 -4.92
N ASN A 76 4.17 -19.43 -3.89
CA ASN A 76 4.62 -20.81 -3.80
C ASN A 76 3.57 -21.70 -3.07
N PRO A 77 3.46 -23.00 -3.42
CA PRO A 77 2.60 -23.97 -2.73
C PRO A 77 2.98 -24.22 -1.26
#